data_AF-A0A9E0XKW5-F1
#
_entry.id   AF-A0A9E0XKW5-F1
#
_cell.length_a   1.000
_cell.length_b   1.000
_cell.length_c   1.000
_cell.angle_alpha   90.00
_cell.angle_beta   90.00
_cell.angle_gamma   90.00
#
_symmetry.space_group_name_H-M   'P 1'
#
loop_
_entity.id
_entity.type
_entity.pdbx_description
1 polymer ?
#
loop_
_entity_poly.entity_id
_entity_poly.type
_entity_poly.pdbx_seq_one_letter_code
_entity_poly.pdbx_strand_id
1 'polypeptide(L)'
;MGRTLSEAKLNLLQFSLFITNIPVEWVSAEIIGTVYRLRWEVELIFKQWKSLLKIDVLQGICRYRVETLIWSRLCTVIIVASITATFMNLAHKYCNGELSSDKLVKYLMRNGKLCEAVKRGRVENLEKEMIQDIKRRLLKDKRSRTTMRERIISLEAYYEWPEYA
;
A
#
# COMPACT_ATOMS: atom_id res chain seq x y z
N MET A 1 16.83 -7.48 -29.68
CA MET A 1 16.19 -7.15 -30.98
C MET A 1 14.70 -6.93 -30.75
N GLY A 2 14.16 -5.78 -31.15
CA GLY A 2 12.71 -5.53 -31.10
C GLY A 2 12.04 -6.15 -32.33
N ARG A 3 10.94 -6.89 -32.13
CA ARG A 3 10.12 -7.41 -33.24
C ARG A 3 9.16 -6.31 -33.72
N THR A 4 9.03 -6.14 -35.03
CA THR A 4 8.01 -5.25 -35.62
C THR A 4 6.61 -5.83 -35.38
N LEU A 5 5.71 -5.06 -34.76
CA LEU A 5 4.34 -5.50 -34.50
C LEU A 5 3.49 -5.38 -35.77
N SER A 6 2.58 -6.34 -35.97
CA SER A 6 1.56 -6.26 -37.01
C SER A 6 0.54 -5.17 -36.69
N GLU A 7 -0.08 -4.61 -37.71
CA GLU A 7 -1.10 -3.55 -37.59
C GLU A 7 -2.24 -3.93 -36.63
N ALA A 8 -2.73 -5.18 -36.72
CA ALA A 8 -3.73 -5.70 -35.78
C ALA A 8 -3.29 -5.67 -34.31
N LYS A 9 -2.00 -5.89 -34.01
CA LYS A 9 -1.47 -5.83 -32.64
C LYS A 9 -1.31 -4.39 -32.18
N LEU A 10 -0.94 -3.48 -33.07
CA LEU A 10 -0.88 -2.04 -32.77
C LEU A 10 -2.27 -1.51 -32.44
N ASN A 11 -3.31 -1.95 -33.16
CA ASN A 11 -4.70 -1.61 -32.85
C ASN A 11 -5.14 -2.14 -31.48
N LEU A 12 -4.77 -3.37 -31.13
CA LEU A 12 -5.14 -3.93 -29.83
C LEU A 12 -4.49 -3.17 -28.64
N LEU A 13 -3.29 -2.62 -28.82
CA LEU A 13 -2.59 -1.85 -27.79
C LEU A 13 -3.30 -0.53 -27.41
N GLN A 14 -4.30 -0.10 -28.19
CA GLN A 14 -5.13 1.07 -27.87
C GLN A 14 -6.19 0.77 -26.80
N PHE A 15 -6.43 -0.50 -26.48
CA PHE A 15 -7.49 -0.92 -25.56
C PHE A 15 -6.93 -1.51 -24.27
N SER A 16 -7.63 -1.28 -23.16
CA SER A 16 -7.44 -2.02 -21.91
C SER A 16 -8.56 -3.05 -21.77
N LEU A 17 -8.22 -4.34 -21.87
CA LEU A 17 -9.19 -5.43 -21.73
C LEU A 17 -9.28 -5.87 -20.27
N PHE A 18 -10.49 -5.81 -19.69
CA PHE A 18 -10.78 -6.32 -18.36
C PHE A 18 -11.72 -7.52 -18.46
N ILE A 19 -11.39 -8.60 -17.74
CA ILE A 19 -12.25 -9.78 -17.60
C ILE A 19 -12.66 -9.86 -16.14
N THR A 20 -13.97 -9.91 -15.88
CA THR A 20 -14.51 -9.93 -14.52
C THR A 20 -15.72 -10.86 -14.45
N ASN A 21 -15.95 -11.44 -13.27
CA ASN A 21 -17.17 -12.18 -12.94
C ASN A 21 -18.22 -11.31 -12.23
N ILE A 22 -17.95 -10.01 -12.06
CA ILE A 22 -18.88 -9.06 -11.48
C ILE A 22 -20.01 -8.79 -12.48
N PRO A 23 -21.29 -8.91 -12.08
CA PRO A 23 -22.42 -8.57 -12.94
C PRO A 23 -22.40 -7.11 -13.36
N VAL A 24 -22.82 -6.81 -14.60
CA VAL A 24 -22.79 -5.45 -15.16
C VAL A 24 -23.70 -4.48 -14.39
N GLU A 25 -24.71 -5.01 -13.71
CA GLU A 25 -25.67 -4.25 -12.91
C GLU A 25 -25.05 -3.69 -11.62
N TRP A 26 -23.92 -4.25 -11.17
CA TRP A 26 -23.27 -3.86 -9.91
C TRP A 26 -22.18 -2.83 -10.11
N VAL A 27 -21.43 -2.93 -11.22
CA VAL A 27 -20.28 -2.08 -11.49
C VAL A 27 -20.21 -1.80 -12.98
N SER A 28 -20.29 -0.51 -13.33
CA SER A 28 -20.17 -0.07 -14.72
C SER A 28 -18.73 -0.24 -15.24
N ALA A 29 -18.57 -0.32 -16.56
CA ALA A 29 -17.26 -0.51 -17.20
C ALA A 29 -16.25 0.59 -16.83
N GLU A 30 -16.73 1.81 -16.60
CA GLU A 30 -15.96 2.98 -16.18
C GLU A 30 -15.34 2.78 -14.79
N ILE A 31 -16.07 2.11 -13.89
CA ILE A 31 -15.64 1.85 -12.52
C ILE A 31 -14.67 0.65 -12.45
N ILE A 32 -14.79 -0.34 -13.34
CA ILE A 32 -13.88 -1.50 -13.38
C ILE A 32 -12.41 -1.05 -13.50
N GLY A 33 -12.12 -0.08 -14.38
CA GLY A 33 -10.78 0.49 -14.51
C GLY A 33 -10.28 1.13 -13.20
N THR A 34 -11.19 1.73 -12.43
CA THR A 34 -10.93 2.29 -11.10
C THR A 34 -10.63 1.24 -10.05
N VAL A 35 -11.42 0.18 -10.00
CA VAL A 35 -11.18 -0.96 -9.11
C VAL A 35 -9.87 -1.64 -9.47
N TYR A 36 -9.56 -1.82 -10.75
CA TYR A 36 -8.31 -2.47 -11.18
C TYR A 36 -7.06 -1.70 -10.76
N ARG A 37 -7.14 -0.39 -10.50
CA ARG A 37 -6.01 0.35 -9.91
C ARG A 37 -5.66 -0.06 -8.49
N LEU A 38 -6.61 -0.63 -7.72
CA LEU A 38 -6.32 -1.20 -6.39
C LEU A 38 -5.27 -2.30 -6.47
N ARG A 39 -5.14 -2.99 -7.61
CA ARG A 39 -4.07 -3.95 -7.87
C ARG A 39 -2.67 -3.33 -7.64
N TRP A 40 -2.47 -2.08 -8.06
CA TRP A 40 -1.17 -1.42 -7.88
C TRP A 40 -0.90 -1.04 -6.42
N GLU A 41 -1.92 -0.68 -5.64
CA GLU A 41 -1.75 -0.47 -4.20
C GLU A 41 -1.37 -1.76 -3.49
N VAL A 42 -1.96 -2.89 -3.88
CA VAL A 42 -1.55 -4.21 -3.37
C VAL A 42 -0.07 -4.46 -3.68
N GLU A 43 0.39 -4.17 -4.91
CA GLU A 43 1.81 -4.26 -5.26
C GLU A 43 2.69 -3.34 -4.41
N LEU A 44 2.27 -2.10 -4.17
CA LEU A 44 3.01 -1.16 -3.33
C LEU A 44 3.11 -1.64 -1.87
N ILE A 45 2.03 -2.21 -1.33
CA ILE A 45 2.00 -2.82 0.01
C ILE A 45 3.02 -3.97 0.07
N PHE A 46 2.99 -4.90 -0.89
CA PHE A 46 3.96 -6.00 -0.93
C PHE A 46 5.39 -5.51 -1.14
N LYS A 47 5.60 -4.48 -1.97
CA LYS A 47 6.92 -3.87 -2.18
C LYS A 47 7.45 -3.27 -0.88
N GLN A 48 6.59 -2.60 -0.11
CA GLN A 48 6.94 -2.08 1.21
C GLN A 48 7.30 -3.22 2.17
N TRP A 49 6.51 -4.29 2.23
CA TRP A 49 6.77 -5.42 3.12
C TRP A 49 8.08 -6.13 2.77
N LYS A 50 8.39 -6.35 1.49
CA LYS A 50 9.69 -6.88 1.06
C LYS A 50 10.83 -5.94 1.44
N SER A 51 10.69 -4.65 1.14
CA SER A 51 11.75 -3.67 1.37
C SER A 51 12.03 -3.41 2.86
N LEU A 52 10.99 -3.22 3.67
CA LEU A 52 11.11 -2.76 5.07
C LEU A 52 10.96 -3.88 6.10
N LEU A 53 10.17 -4.90 5.80
CA LEU A 53 9.89 -6.02 6.71
C LEU A 53 10.61 -7.31 6.28
N LYS A 54 11.30 -7.29 5.14
CA LYS A 54 12.17 -8.35 4.63
C LYS A 54 11.46 -9.71 4.52
N ILE A 55 10.18 -9.72 4.18
CA ILE A 55 9.36 -10.94 4.10
C ILE A 55 9.92 -11.99 3.13
N ASP A 56 10.64 -11.54 2.11
CA ASP A 56 11.25 -12.34 1.04
C ASP A 56 12.67 -12.84 1.37
N VAL A 57 13.29 -12.37 2.46
CA VAL A 57 14.69 -12.71 2.79
C VAL A 57 14.76 -13.99 3.62
N LEU A 58 14.56 -15.15 3.02
CA LEU A 58 14.63 -16.42 3.74
C LEU A 58 16.08 -16.90 3.81
N GLN A 59 16.64 -17.02 5.02
CA GLN A 59 18.01 -17.50 5.24
C GLN A 59 17.99 -18.84 6.00
N GLY A 60 18.82 -19.76 5.52
CA GLY A 60 19.00 -21.08 6.14
C GLY A 60 18.38 -22.22 5.34
N ILE A 61 18.85 -23.43 5.64
CA ILE A 61 18.47 -24.70 5.00
C ILE A 61 17.59 -25.57 5.91
N CYS A 62 17.57 -25.30 7.22
CA CYS A 62 16.73 -26.03 8.17
C CYS A 62 15.27 -25.60 8.02
N ARG A 63 14.41 -26.55 7.62
CA ARG A 63 12.97 -26.35 7.40
C ARG A 63 12.29 -25.61 8.56
N TYR A 64 12.45 -26.07 9.79
CA TYR A 64 11.80 -25.46 10.96
C TYR A 64 12.23 -24.02 11.23
N ARG A 65 13.50 -23.70 10.96
CA ARG A 65 14.01 -22.34 11.07
C ARG A 65 13.39 -21.44 10.01
N VAL A 66 13.31 -21.90 8.76
CA VAL A 66 12.68 -21.16 7.66
C VAL A 66 11.19 -20.93 7.93
N GLU A 67 10.47 -21.96 8.38
CA GLU A 67 9.05 -21.85 8.75
C GLU A 67 8.84 -20.81 9.86
N THR A 68 9.66 -20.84 10.91
CA THR A 68 9.57 -19.85 12.01
C THR A 68 9.89 -18.43 11.53
N LEU A 69 10.85 -18.26 10.62
CA LEU A 69 11.14 -16.95 10.00
C LEU A 69 9.96 -16.43 9.18
N ILE A 70 9.28 -17.29 8.42
CA ILE A 70 8.08 -16.90 7.66
C ILE A 70 6.99 -16.43 8.63
N TRP A 71 6.64 -17.26 9.62
CA TRP A 71 5.57 -16.95 10.55
C TRP A 71 5.84 -15.69 11.37
N SER A 72 7.06 -15.55 11.93
CA SER A 72 7.43 -14.35 12.70
C SER A 72 7.34 -13.06 11.88
N ARG A 73 7.72 -13.09 10.60
CA ARG A 73 7.59 -11.93 9.70
C ARG A 73 6.14 -11.63 9.34
N LEU A 74 5.32 -12.66 9.10
CA LEU A 74 3.88 -12.48 8.87
C LEU A 74 3.20 -11.87 10.11
N CYS A 75 3.53 -12.33 11.32
CA CYS A 75 3.05 -11.70 12.55
C CYS A 75 3.49 -10.23 12.65
N THR A 76 4.75 -9.92 12.32
CA THR A 76 5.27 -8.54 12.30
C THR A 76 4.50 -7.68 11.29
N VAL A 77 4.21 -8.21 10.11
CA VAL A 77 3.38 -7.53 9.09
C VAL A 77 2.01 -7.20 9.64
N ILE A 78 1.33 -8.14 10.30
CA ILE A 78 0.00 -7.92 10.88
C ILE A 78 0.06 -6.81 11.92
N ILE A 79 1.01 -6.86 12.86
CA ILE A 79 1.18 -5.85 13.91
C ILE A 79 1.40 -4.46 13.29
N VAL A 80 2.34 -4.36 12.35
CA VAL A 80 2.68 -3.07 11.69
C VAL A 80 1.51 -2.56 10.85
N ALA A 81 0.77 -3.44 10.17
CA ALA A 81 -0.42 -3.07 9.40
C ALA A 81 -1.54 -2.56 10.31
N SER A 82 -1.80 -3.22 11.45
CA SER A 82 -2.77 -2.76 12.44
C SER A 82 -2.40 -1.38 13.02
N ILE A 83 -1.12 -1.18 13.39
CA ILE A 83 -0.64 0.14 13.85
C ILE A 83 -0.83 1.19 12.74
N THR A 84 -0.49 0.86 11.50
CA THR A 84 -0.63 1.77 10.36
C THR A 84 -2.08 2.17 10.13
N ALA A 85 -3.02 1.22 10.19
CA ALA A 85 -4.45 1.51 10.05
C ALA A 85 -4.96 2.44 11.15
N THR A 86 -4.59 2.20 12.41
CA THR A 86 -4.93 3.08 13.53
C THR A 86 -4.36 4.48 13.35
N PHE A 87 -3.08 4.60 12.97
CA PHE A 87 -2.44 5.90 12.77
C PHE A 87 -2.94 6.64 11.53
N MET A 88 -3.41 5.94 10.49
CA MET A 88 -4.10 6.55 9.36
C MET A 88 -5.37 7.27 9.81
N ASN A 89 -6.17 6.62 10.65
CA ASN A 89 -7.38 7.21 11.22
C ASN A 89 -7.08 8.40 12.13
N LEU A 90 -6.05 8.29 12.99
CA LEU A 90 -5.61 9.38 13.85
C LEU A 90 -5.10 10.59 13.05
N ALA A 91 -4.25 10.36 12.04
CA ALA A 91 -3.74 11.42 11.17
C ALA A 91 -4.88 12.17 10.46
N HIS A 92 -5.87 11.43 9.97
CA HIS A 92 -7.04 12.05 9.35
C HIS A 92 -7.84 12.88 10.36
N LYS A 93 -8.15 12.32 11.54
CA LYS A 93 -8.96 12.98 12.57
C LYS A 93 -8.31 14.23 13.17
N TYR A 94 -7.02 14.20 13.48
CA TYR A 94 -6.34 15.26 14.25
C TYR A 94 -5.47 16.20 13.41
N CYS A 95 -5.10 15.77 12.20
CA CYS A 95 -4.20 16.54 11.35
C CYS A 95 -4.82 16.95 10.02
N ASN A 96 -6.03 16.47 9.69
CA ASN A 96 -6.63 16.59 8.36
C ASN A 96 -5.65 16.24 7.24
N GLY A 97 -4.80 15.23 7.49
CA GLY A 97 -3.69 14.87 6.61
C GLY A 97 -3.64 13.37 6.37
N GLU A 98 -3.05 12.98 5.24
CA GLU A 98 -2.82 11.57 4.93
C GLU A 98 -1.50 11.08 5.52
N LEU A 99 -1.56 9.99 6.27
CA LEU A 99 -0.38 9.29 6.77
C LEU A 99 0.41 8.66 5.60
N SER A 100 1.73 8.78 5.65
CA SER A 100 2.62 7.97 4.82
C SER A 100 2.94 6.67 5.53
N SER A 101 2.34 5.56 5.05
CA SER A 101 2.64 4.22 5.54
C SER A 101 4.14 3.93 5.50
N ASP A 102 4.84 4.30 4.42
CA ASP A 102 6.29 4.06 4.30
C ASP A 102 7.11 4.77 5.38
N LYS A 103 6.80 6.04 5.67
CA LYS A 103 7.48 6.79 6.73
C LYS A 103 7.22 6.18 8.10
N LEU A 104 5.96 5.76 8.36
CA LEU A 104 5.61 5.11 9.62
C LEU A 104 6.33 3.77 9.81
N VAL A 105 6.31 2.90 8.80
CA VAL A 105 6.98 1.60 8.90
C VAL A 105 8.50 1.79 9.06
N LYS A 106 9.11 2.71 8.31
CA LYS A 106 10.52 3.08 8.51
C LYS A 106 10.79 3.58 9.93
N TYR A 107 9.90 4.41 10.46
CA TYR A 107 10.01 4.93 11.82
C TYR A 107 9.98 3.82 12.87
N LEU A 108 9.03 2.87 12.75
CA LEU A 108 8.87 1.73 13.66
C LEU A 108 10.06 0.76 13.59
N MET A 109 10.59 0.52 12.39
CA MET A 109 11.66 -0.45 12.16
C MET A 109 13.06 0.13 12.40
N ARG A 110 13.21 1.47 12.41
CA ARG A 110 14.49 2.15 12.60
C ARG A 110 15.14 1.70 13.91
N ASN A 111 16.36 1.17 13.82
CA ASN A 111 17.14 0.68 14.96
C ASN A 111 16.37 -0.32 15.85
N GLY A 112 15.40 -1.06 15.29
CA GLY A 112 14.58 -2.00 16.05
C GLY A 112 13.64 -1.34 17.06
N LYS A 113 13.26 -0.07 16.87
CA LYS A 113 12.48 0.73 17.83
C LYS A 113 11.23 0.03 18.34
N LEU A 114 10.42 -0.56 17.45
CA LEU A 114 9.24 -1.34 17.83
C LEU A 114 9.61 -2.55 18.72
N CYS A 115 10.65 -3.29 18.33
CA CYS A 115 11.12 -4.46 19.08
C CYS A 115 11.61 -4.07 20.48
N GLU A 116 12.39 -3.00 20.59
CA GLU A 116 12.87 -2.49 21.88
C GLU A 116 11.74 -1.98 22.77
N ALA A 117 10.75 -1.29 22.20
CA ALA A 117 9.58 -0.85 22.95
C ALA A 117 8.79 -2.05 23.53
N VAL A 118 8.60 -3.11 22.74
CA VAL A 118 7.94 -4.34 23.20
C VAL A 118 8.76 -5.04 24.28
N LYS A 119 10.06 -5.28 24.04
CA LYS A 119 10.96 -5.97 24.99
C LYS A 119 11.03 -5.28 26.35
N ARG A 120 10.99 -3.95 26.36
CA ARG A 120 11.09 -3.15 27.59
C ARG A 120 9.73 -2.80 28.21
N GLY A 121 8.62 -3.26 27.62
CA GLY A 121 7.27 -2.90 28.08
C GLY A 121 6.93 -1.42 27.95
N ARG A 122 7.53 -0.70 26.99
CA ARG A 122 7.37 0.77 26.79
C ARG A 122 6.58 1.13 25.53
N VAL A 123 5.61 0.29 25.15
CA VAL A 123 4.81 0.51 23.94
C VAL A 123 4.01 1.82 24.02
N GLU A 124 3.49 2.18 25.18
CA GLU A 124 2.79 3.44 25.40
C GLU A 124 3.68 4.67 25.17
N ASN A 125 4.96 4.60 25.55
CA ASN A 125 5.91 5.68 25.29
C ASN A 125 6.15 5.85 23.78
N LEU A 126 6.29 4.73 23.06
CA LEU A 126 6.44 4.73 21.62
C LEU A 126 5.20 5.32 20.93
N GLU A 127 4.00 4.95 21.39
CA GLU A 127 2.75 5.50 20.87
C GLU A 127 2.68 7.03 21.08
N LYS A 128 2.95 7.51 22.30
CA LYS A 128 2.96 8.95 22.62
C LYS A 128 3.96 9.71 21.73
N GLU A 129 5.16 9.17 21.54
CA GLU A 129 6.17 9.76 20.67
C GLU A 129 5.68 9.81 19.21
N MET A 130 5.10 8.71 18.72
CA MET A 130 4.55 8.65 17.37
C MET A 130 3.43 9.66 17.15
N ILE A 131 2.52 9.82 18.12
CA ILE A 131 1.43 10.82 18.06
C ILE A 131 1.99 12.24 17.93
N GLN A 132 3.04 12.57 18.69
CA GLN A 132 3.71 13.88 18.62
C GLN A 132 4.40 14.10 17.28
N ASP A 133 4.94 13.04 16.67
CA ASP A 133 5.66 13.09 15.41
C ASP A 133 4.76 13.03 14.16
N ILE A 134 3.44 12.78 14.30
CA ILE A 134 2.52 12.63 13.14
C ILE A 134 2.68 13.79 12.16
N LYS A 135 2.37 15.02 12.60
CA LYS A 135 2.38 16.21 11.74
C LYS A 135 3.75 16.54 11.18
N ARG A 136 4.81 16.26 11.95
CA ARG A 136 6.17 16.68 11.64
C ARG A 136 6.89 15.72 10.70
N ARG A 137 6.60 14.42 10.78
CA ARG A 137 7.44 13.38 10.16
C ARG A 137 6.66 12.27 9.46
N LEU A 138 5.41 12.01 9.83
CA LEU A 138 4.72 10.79 9.39
C LEU A 138 3.67 11.03 8.30
N LEU A 139 3.28 12.28 8.04
CA LEU A 139 2.39 12.62 6.92
C LEU A 139 3.07 12.46 5.56
N LYS A 140 2.26 12.26 4.51
CA LYS A 140 2.72 12.36 3.12
C LYS A 140 3.25 13.77 2.85
N ASP A 141 4.33 13.84 2.06
CA ASP A 141 4.85 15.13 1.58
C ASP A 141 3.85 15.80 0.64
N LYS A 142 3.95 17.12 0.45
CA LYS A 142 3.17 17.83 -0.58
C LYS A 142 3.55 17.29 -1.96
N ARG A 143 2.55 17.06 -2.82
CA ARG A 143 2.71 16.42 -4.14
C ARG A 143 1.84 17.14 -5.16
N SER A 144 2.25 17.16 -6.42
CA SER A 144 1.41 17.64 -7.52
C SER A 144 0.33 16.62 -7.92
N ARG A 145 0.64 15.32 -7.82
CA ARG A 145 -0.28 14.23 -8.18
C ARG A 145 -1.23 13.88 -7.03
N THR A 146 -2.51 13.80 -7.35
CA THR A 146 -3.58 13.34 -6.45
C THR A 146 -3.37 11.91 -5.97
N THR A 147 -3.65 11.66 -4.69
CA THR A 147 -3.55 10.34 -4.06
C THR A 147 -4.69 9.44 -4.56
N MET A 148 -4.54 8.12 -4.43
CA MET A 148 -5.67 7.23 -4.71
C MET A 148 -6.86 7.55 -3.80
N ARG A 149 -6.62 7.80 -2.51
CA ARG A 149 -7.69 8.09 -1.55
C ARG A 149 -8.43 9.37 -1.94
N GLU A 150 -7.72 10.42 -2.34
CA GLU A 150 -8.31 11.66 -2.87
C GLU A 150 -9.17 11.37 -4.11
N ARG A 151 -8.66 10.59 -5.07
CA ARG A 151 -9.40 10.20 -6.29
C ARG A 151 -10.64 9.36 -6.01
N ILE A 152 -10.57 8.44 -5.04
CA ILE A 152 -11.72 7.63 -4.62
C ILE A 152 -12.77 8.53 -3.98
N ILE A 153 -12.36 9.48 -3.13
CA ILE A 153 -13.27 10.44 -2.48
C ILE A 153 -13.91 11.37 -3.51
N SER A 154 -13.15 11.84 -4.51
CA SER A 154 -13.69 12.70 -5.58
C SER A 154 -14.49 11.95 -6.64
N LEU A 155 -14.55 10.61 -6.58
CA LEU A 155 -15.19 9.74 -7.57
C LEU A 155 -14.74 10.02 -9.02
N GLU A 156 -13.52 10.54 -9.19
CA GLU A 156 -12.97 10.83 -10.50
C GLU A 156 -12.72 9.53 -11.28
N ALA A 157 -13.36 9.40 -12.44
CA ALA A 157 -13.01 8.40 -13.43
C ALA A 157 -11.56 8.63 -13.88
N TYR A 158 -10.83 7.55 -14.10
CA TYR A 158 -9.40 7.64 -14.46
C TYR A 158 -9.13 7.51 -15.93
N TYR A 159 -10.01 6.79 -16.61
CA TYR A 159 -10.11 6.89 -18.05
C TYR A 159 -11.16 7.95 -18.31
N GLU A 160 -10.78 8.98 -19.04
CA GLU A 160 -11.74 9.86 -19.69
C GLU A 160 -12.44 9.00 -20.74
N TRP A 161 -13.70 8.68 -20.48
CA TRP A 161 -14.53 8.01 -21.47
C TRP A 161 -14.97 9.09 -22.46
N PRO A 162 -14.62 8.99 -23.75
CA PRO A 162 -15.18 9.89 -24.74
C PRO A 162 -16.71 9.78 -24.66
N GLU A 163 -17.41 10.92 -24.63
CA GLU A 163 -18.88 11.01 -24.47
C GLU A 163 -19.70 10.36 -25.61
N TYR A 164 -19.07 9.62 -26.53
CA TYR A 164 -19.74 9.04 -27.67
C TYR A 164 -19.16 7.68 -28.03
N ALA A 165 -19.95 6.64 -27.75
CA ALA A 165 -19.98 5.38 -28.48
C ALA A 165 -21.44 4.96 -28.64
#